data_AF-A0A2V8UGP6-F1
#
_entry.id   AF-A0A2V8UGP6-F1
#
_cell.length_a   1.000
_cell.length_b   1.000
_cell.length_c   1.000
_cell.angle_alpha   90.00
_cell.angle_beta   90.00
_cell.angle_gamma   90.00
#
_symmetry.space_group_name_H-M   'P 1'
#
loop_
_entity.id
_entity.type
_entity.pdbx_description
1 polymer ?
#
loop_
_entity_poly.entity_id
_entity_poly.type
_entity_poly.pdbx_seq_one_letter_code
_entity_poly.pdbx_strand_id
1 'polypeptide(L)'
;MLDVSRHWMPEEVVKRNIDAIAALKMNVFHWHLSDNQGFRVECRKFPELHQLGSDGHFYTQDEVRDVIAYARDRCVRVVPEFDIPGHTTAWFVGYPELASAPGPYTIERKWGVFDPAMDPTREEVYQFLDTFIGEMAALFSDAYFHVGGDEVNGKQWGRESAHPGIHARARNQGKRRPAVIFQHARRAVGEETRQDDDRLG
;
A
#
# COMPACT_ATOMS: atom_id res chain seq x y z
N MET A 1 -8.93 7.17 -10.62
CA MET A 1 -8.58 6.24 -9.54
C MET A 1 -9.80 5.41 -9.21
N LEU A 2 -9.65 4.12 -8.96
CA LEU A 2 -10.71 3.24 -8.46
C LEU A 2 -10.31 2.70 -7.09
N ASP A 3 -11.13 2.97 -6.09
CA ASP A 3 -11.01 2.42 -4.73
C ASP A 3 -11.74 1.09 -4.66
N VAL A 4 -10.97 0.03 -4.43
CA VAL A 4 -11.47 -1.34 -4.24
C VAL A 4 -11.25 -1.85 -2.82
N SER A 5 -10.62 -1.03 -1.97
CA SER A 5 -10.38 -1.33 -0.57
C SER A 5 -11.65 -1.16 0.25
N ARG A 6 -12.29 0.00 0.11
CA ARG A 6 -13.47 0.38 0.87
C ARG A 6 -14.69 -0.48 0.56
N HIS A 7 -14.87 -0.80 -0.72
CA HIS A 7 -15.83 -1.80 -1.19
C HIS A 7 -15.16 -2.68 -2.24
N TRP A 8 -15.33 -4.00 -2.07
CA TRP A 8 -14.82 -4.97 -3.03
C TRP A 8 -15.45 -4.75 -4.41
N MET A 9 -14.61 -4.74 -5.44
CA MET A 9 -15.01 -4.72 -6.84
C MET A 9 -14.46 -5.98 -7.49
N PRO A 10 -15.31 -6.86 -8.02
CA PRO A 10 -14.82 -7.99 -8.80
C PRO A 10 -14.02 -7.57 -10.05
N GLU A 11 -13.22 -8.48 -10.57
CA GLU A 11 -12.32 -8.25 -11.71
C GLU A 11 -13.06 -7.71 -12.95
N GLU A 12 -14.27 -8.19 -13.24
CA GLU A 12 -15.07 -7.72 -14.38
C GLU A 12 -15.45 -6.24 -14.25
N VAL A 13 -15.66 -5.75 -13.03
CA VAL A 13 -15.95 -4.33 -12.78
C VAL A 13 -14.71 -3.48 -13.04
N VAL A 14 -13.54 -3.97 -12.64
CA VAL A 14 -12.25 -3.32 -12.90
C VAL A 14 -12.01 -3.20 -14.41
N LYS A 15 -12.14 -4.31 -15.14
CA LYS A 15 -11.99 -4.36 -16.61
C LYS A 15 -12.96 -3.45 -17.34
N ARG A 16 -14.23 -3.41 -16.92
CA ARG A 16 -15.24 -2.50 -17.49
C ARG A 16 -14.88 -1.02 -17.29
N ASN A 17 -14.26 -0.66 -16.16
CA ASN A 17 -13.78 0.71 -15.94
C ASN A 17 -12.57 1.03 -16.82
N ILE A 18 -11.67 0.07 -17.05
CA ILE A 18 -10.55 0.22 -18.00
C ILE A 18 -11.06 0.45 -19.42
N ASP A 19 -12.11 -0.26 -19.86
CA ASP A 19 -12.76 0.00 -21.16
C ASP A 19 -13.28 1.46 -21.25
N ALA A 20 -13.91 1.96 -20.18
CA ALA A 20 -14.40 3.34 -20.14
C ALA A 20 -13.27 4.37 -20.17
N ILE A 21 -12.18 4.13 -19.44
CA ILE A 21 -10.96 4.96 -19.45
C ILE A 21 -10.42 5.07 -20.89
N ALA A 22 -10.26 3.93 -21.56
CA ALA A 22 -9.78 3.88 -22.94
C ALA A 22 -10.72 4.59 -23.92
N ALA A 23 -12.04 4.37 -23.80
CA ALA A 23 -13.04 5.02 -24.65
C ALA A 23 -13.02 6.55 -24.51
N LEU A 24 -12.72 7.05 -23.31
CA LEU A 24 -12.57 8.47 -23.00
C LEU A 24 -11.17 9.03 -23.29
N LYS A 25 -10.26 8.23 -23.89
CA LYS A 25 -8.86 8.59 -24.19
C LYS A 25 -8.04 8.96 -22.94
N MET A 26 -8.46 8.49 -21.78
CA MET A 26 -7.60 8.47 -20.59
C MET A 26 -6.64 7.28 -20.71
N ASN A 27 -5.46 7.38 -20.09
CA ASN A 27 -4.39 6.39 -20.24
C ASN A 27 -3.78 5.92 -18.91
N VAL A 28 -4.37 6.30 -17.78
CA VAL A 28 -3.91 5.89 -16.45
C VAL A 28 -5.09 5.39 -15.61
N PHE A 29 -4.99 4.13 -15.19
CA PHE A 29 -5.82 3.51 -14.19
C PHE A 29 -5.04 3.46 -12.86
N HIS A 30 -5.31 4.44 -12.00
CA HIS A 30 -4.80 4.44 -10.62
C HIS A 30 -5.67 3.50 -9.77
N TRP A 31 -5.06 2.47 -9.18
CA TRP A 31 -5.76 1.40 -8.48
C TRP A 31 -5.45 1.43 -6.99
N HIS A 32 -6.42 1.88 -6.18
CA HIS A 32 -6.29 2.00 -4.73
C HIS A 32 -6.65 0.67 -4.07
N LEU A 33 -5.61 -0.08 -3.65
CA LEU A 33 -5.67 -1.50 -3.34
C LEU A 33 -5.61 -1.83 -1.85
N SER A 34 -5.33 -0.86 -0.99
CA SER A 34 -5.32 -1.06 0.46
C SER A 34 -5.79 0.16 1.22
N ASP A 35 -6.55 -0.06 2.29
CA ASP A 35 -6.94 0.96 3.27
C ASP A 35 -7.27 0.29 4.61
N ASN A 36 -7.84 1.03 5.56
CA ASN A 36 -8.33 0.55 6.84
C ASN A 36 -9.39 -0.56 6.70
N GLN A 37 -10.20 -0.51 5.63
CA GLN A 37 -11.34 -1.40 5.40
C GLN A 37 -10.98 -2.64 4.54
N GLY A 38 -9.75 -2.74 4.04
CA GLY A 38 -9.37 -3.88 3.22
C GLY A 38 -7.96 -3.86 2.67
N PHE A 39 -7.37 -5.04 2.54
CA PHE A 39 -6.16 -5.29 1.76
C PHE A 39 -6.51 -6.21 0.58
N ARG A 40 -6.30 -5.75 -0.66
CA ARG A 40 -6.95 -6.35 -1.83
C ARG A 40 -6.05 -7.12 -2.78
N VAL A 41 -4.77 -7.31 -2.48
CA VAL A 41 -3.85 -8.06 -3.35
C VAL A 41 -3.25 -9.25 -2.62
N GLU A 42 -3.10 -10.38 -3.28
CA GLU A 42 -2.32 -11.51 -2.76
C GLU A 42 -0.84 -11.12 -2.60
N CYS A 43 -0.37 -11.16 -1.35
CA CYS A 43 1.05 -11.07 -1.02
C CYS A 43 1.54 -12.45 -0.57
N ARG A 44 2.45 -13.05 -1.33
CA ARG A 44 2.98 -14.40 -1.04
C ARG A 44 4.01 -14.37 0.07
N LYS A 45 4.76 -13.27 0.21
CA LYS A 45 5.72 -13.08 1.31
C LYS A 45 5.02 -12.85 2.64
N PHE A 46 3.88 -12.15 2.62
CA PHE A 46 3.10 -11.80 3.82
C PHE A 46 1.62 -12.20 3.64
N PRO A 47 1.30 -13.51 3.69
CA PRO A 47 -0.03 -14.01 3.35
C PRO A 47 -1.13 -13.48 4.27
N GLU A 48 -0.83 -13.24 5.55
CA GLU A 48 -1.84 -12.73 6.49
C GLU A 48 -2.41 -11.35 6.12
N LEU A 49 -1.74 -10.57 5.26
CA LEU A 49 -2.26 -9.27 4.78
C LEU A 49 -3.61 -9.47 4.10
N HIS A 50 -3.70 -10.42 3.17
CA HIS A 50 -4.93 -10.70 2.45
C HIS A 50 -5.77 -11.79 3.13
N GLN A 51 -5.17 -12.75 3.83
CA GLN A 51 -5.95 -13.80 4.49
C GLN A 51 -6.79 -13.26 5.65
N LEU A 52 -6.28 -12.26 6.39
CA LEU A 52 -6.96 -11.70 7.56
C LEU A 52 -7.45 -10.27 7.33
N GLY A 53 -6.81 -9.50 6.44
CA GLY A 53 -7.15 -8.09 6.17
C GLY A 53 -8.14 -7.86 5.03
N SER A 54 -8.75 -8.89 4.44
CA SER A 54 -9.56 -8.74 3.22
C SER A 54 -11.01 -9.22 3.31
N ASP A 55 -11.42 -9.90 4.38
CA ASP A 55 -12.69 -10.65 4.43
C ASP A 55 -12.83 -11.74 3.33
N GLY A 56 -11.71 -12.22 2.78
CA GLY A 56 -11.69 -13.15 1.65
C GLY A 56 -11.91 -12.49 0.29
N HIS A 57 -11.90 -11.15 0.24
CA HIS A 57 -12.06 -10.37 -0.99
C HIS A 57 -10.74 -9.71 -1.40
N PHE A 58 -9.99 -10.39 -2.26
CA PHE A 58 -8.71 -9.93 -2.80
C PHE A 58 -8.50 -10.48 -4.22
N TYR A 59 -7.63 -9.84 -4.99
CA TYR A 59 -7.14 -10.35 -6.27
C TYR A 59 -5.89 -11.19 -6.03
N THR A 60 -5.86 -12.38 -6.60
CA THR A 60 -4.64 -13.18 -6.74
C THR A 60 -3.63 -12.45 -7.63
N GLN A 61 -2.35 -12.82 -7.54
CA GLN A 61 -1.35 -12.21 -8.43
C GLN A 61 -1.63 -12.51 -9.91
N ASP A 62 -2.24 -13.65 -10.21
CA ASP A 62 -2.59 -14.03 -11.59
C ASP A 62 -3.74 -13.16 -12.13
N GLU A 63 -4.77 -12.88 -11.32
CA GLU A 63 -5.83 -11.92 -11.69
C GLU A 63 -5.28 -10.49 -11.86
N VAL A 64 -4.35 -10.06 -11.00
CA VAL A 64 -3.67 -8.77 -11.17
C VAL A 64 -2.90 -8.71 -12.49
N ARG A 65 -2.17 -9.77 -12.84
CA ARG A 65 -1.45 -9.85 -14.14
C ARG A 65 -2.41 -9.80 -15.31
N ASP A 66 -3.56 -10.46 -15.22
CA ASP A 66 -4.59 -10.43 -16.26
C ASP A 66 -5.17 -9.01 -16.43
N VAL A 67 -5.49 -8.32 -15.34
CA VAL A 67 -5.94 -6.92 -15.38
C VAL A 67 -4.88 -5.99 -16.01
N ILE A 68 -3.61 -6.16 -15.64
CA ILE A 68 -2.50 -5.38 -16.23
C ILE A 68 -2.39 -5.64 -17.73
N ALA A 69 -2.44 -6.89 -18.18
CA ALA A 69 -2.42 -7.24 -19.59
C ALA A 69 -3.62 -6.66 -20.34
N TYR A 70 -4.83 -6.77 -19.75
CA TYR A 70 -6.06 -6.23 -20.30
C TYR A 70 -6.02 -4.70 -20.49
N ALA A 71 -5.43 -3.99 -19.52
CA ALA A 71 -5.22 -2.54 -19.58
C ALA A 71 -4.18 -2.16 -20.63
N ARG A 72 -3.06 -2.88 -20.70
CA ARG A 72 -2.00 -2.66 -21.69
C ARG A 72 -2.52 -2.76 -23.11
N ASP A 73 -3.36 -3.74 -23.41
CA ASP A 73 -3.96 -3.94 -24.74
C ASP A 73 -4.89 -2.77 -25.16
N ARG A 74 -5.21 -1.87 -24.23
CA ARG A 74 -5.98 -0.64 -24.44
C ARG A 74 -5.17 0.64 -24.27
N CYS A 75 -3.84 0.52 -24.21
CA CYS A 75 -2.93 1.63 -23.94
C CYS A 75 -3.21 2.34 -22.60
N VAL A 76 -3.73 1.61 -21.61
CA VAL A 76 -3.97 2.11 -20.25
C VAL A 76 -2.89 1.56 -19.33
N ARG A 77 -2.20 2.47 -18.65
CA ARG A 77 -1.22 2.15 -17.61
C ARG A 77 -1.91 1.84 -16.29
N VAL A 78 -1.40 0.88 -15.53
CA VAL A 78 -1.92 0.55 -14.19
C VAL A 78 -0.90 1.02 -13.15
N VAL A 79 -1.31 1.97 -12.31
CA VAL A 79 -0.49 2.47 -11.21
C VAL A 79 -1.10 1.93 -9.91
N PRO A 80 -0.42 1.05 -9.17
CA PRO A 80 -0.92 0.55 -7.90
C PRO A 80 -0.77 1.59 -6.81
N GLU A 81 -1.65 1.53 -5.82
CA GLU A 81 -1.53 2.26 -4.57
C GLU A 81 -1.70 1.34 -3.36
N PHE A 82 -0.69 1.40 -2.50
CA PHE A 82 -0.71 0.83 -1.16
C PHE A 82 -0.44 1.94 -0.16
N ASP A 83 -1.50 2.43 0.47
CA ASP A 83 -1.46 3.61 1.33
C ASP A 83 -0.74 3.31 2.66
N ILE A 84 0.34 4.06 2.91
CA ILE A 84 1.17 4.01 4.11
C ILE A 84 1.62 5.43 4.46
N PRO A 85 1.92 5.74 5.74
CA PRO A 85 1.82 4.88 6.91
C PRO A 85 0.47 4.95 7.64
N GLY A 86 -0.43 5.86 7.22
CA GLY A 86 -1.83 5.87 7.64
C GLY A 86 -2.60 4.78 6.91
N HIS A 87 -3.93 4.75 7.06
CA HIS A 87 -4.80 3.87 6.25
C HIS A 87 -4.43 2.37 6.25
N THR A 88 -3.82 1.90 7.34
CA THR A 88 -3.18 0.57 7.41
C THR A 88 -3.84 -0.36 8.42
N THR A 89 -5.00 -0.01 8.95
CA THR A 89 -5.67 -0.83 9.98
C THR A 89 -5.92 -2.28 9.52
N ALA A 90 -6.26 -2.51 8.24
CA ALA A 90 -6.43 -3.86 7.70
C ALA A 90 -5.12 -4.68 7.68
N TRP A 91 -3.96 -4.02 7.57
CA TRP A 91 -2.65 -4.69 7.58
C TRP A 91 -2.33 -5.21 8.98
N PHE A 92 -2.67 -4.42 10.00
CA PHE A 92 -2.39 -4.73 11.41
C PHE A 92 -3.22 -5.89 11.97
N VAL A 93 -4.25 -6.34 11.24
CA VAL A 93 -5.02 -7.53 11.62
C VAL A 93 -4.13 -8.79 11.55
N GLY A 94 -3.29 -8.90 10.51
CA GLY A 94 -2.29 -9.97 10.39
C GLY A 94 -0.96 -9.63 11.03
N TYR A 95 -0.51 -8.38 10.90
CA TYR A 95 0.81 -7.94 11.37
C TYR A 95 0.69 -6.78 12.36
N PRO A 96 0.13 -7.01 13.57
CA PRO A 96 -0.06 -5.96 14.58
C PRO A 96 1.24 -5.31 15.04
N GLU A 97 2.37 -5.99 14.89
CA GLU A 97 3.70 -5.49 15.23
C GLU A 97 4.18 -4.33 14.33
N LEU A 98 3.54 -4.10 13.18
CA LEU A 98 3.84 -2.95 12.32
C LEU A 98 3.29 -1.63 12.89
N ALA A 99 2.29 -1.69 13.77
CA ALA A 99 1.56 -0.54 14.25
C ALA A 99 2.29 0.22 15.36
N SER A 100 1.94 1.50 15.52
CA SER A 100 2.46 2.40 16.56
C SER A 100 1.79 2.24 17.93
N ALA A 101 0.81 1.35 18.05
CA ALA A 101 0.08 1.07 19.28
C ALA A 101 -0.18 -0.43 19.40
N PRO A 102 -0.42 -0.97 20.61
CA PRO A 102 -0.86 -2.36 20.74
C PRO A 102 -2.29 -2.54 20.18
N GLY A 103 -2.53 -3.71 19.60
CA GLY A 103 -3.87 -4.14 19.17
C GLY A 103 -4.79 -4.52 20.34
N PRO A 104 -5.85 -5.32 20.10
CA PRO A 104 -6.15 -6.02 18.85
C PRO A 104 -6.66 -5.10 17.75
N TYR A 105 -6.40 -5.46 16.50
CA TYR A 105 -6.91 -4.78 15.31
C TYR A 105 -7.99 -5.61 14.63
N THR A 106 -8.96 -4.91 14.04
CA THR A 106 -10.01 -5.49 13.21
C THR A 106 -10.17 -4.63 11.97
N ILE A 107 -10.60 -5.23 10.85
CA ILE A 107 -10.94 -4.47 9.65
C ILE A 107 -11.97 -3.39 10.00
N GLU A 108 -11.69 -2.15 9.63
CA GLU A 108 -12.59 -1.04 9.90
C GLU A 108 -13.89 -1.16 9.10
N ARG A 109 -15.01 -0.83 9.73
CA ARG A 109 -16.35 -0.88 9.11
C ARG A 109 -16.98 0.49 8.92
N LYS A 110 -16.25 1.53 9.29
CA LYS A 110 -16.69 2.93 9.21
C LYS A 110 -15.81 3.71 8.25
N TRP A 111 -16.33 4.86 7.85
CA TRP A 111 -15.61 5.87 7.08
C TRP A 111 -14.91 6.85 8.02
N GLY A 112 -13.81 7.43 7.57
CA GLY A 112 -13.14 8.53 8.23
C GLY A 112 -11.65 8.30 8.44
N VAL A 113 -11.05 9.21 9.20
CA VAL A 113 -9.63 9.19 9.58
C VAL A 113 -9.46 8.40 10.86
N PHE A 114 -8.63 7.37 10.82
CA PHE A 114 -8.35 6.51 11.96
C PHE A 114 -7.01 6.84 12.62
N ASP A 115 -6.90 6.51 13.91
CA ASP A 115 -5.69 6.73 14.70
C ASP A 115 -4.54 5.74 14.40
N PRO A 116 -4.78 4.46 14.03
CA PRO A 116 -3.72 3.51 13.68
C PRO A 116 -2.81 4.00 12.55
N ALA A 117 -1.51 3.93 12.79
CA ALA A 117 -0.47 4.19 11.80
C ALA A 117 0.76 3.31 12.04
N MET A 118 1.51 3.02 10.98
CA MET A 118 2.76 2.25 11.08
C MET A 118 3.78 2.94 11.99
N ASP A 119 4.60 2.18 12.70
CA ASP A 119 5.64 2.71 13.60
C ASP A 119 6.93 3.05 12.83
N PRO A 120 7.26 4.33 12.58
CA PRO A 120 8.47 4.73 11.86
C PRO A 120 9.75 4.57 12.70
N THR A 121 9.68 4.11 13.94
CA THR A 121 10.87 3.93 14.78
C THR A 121 11.46 2.55 14.74
N ARG A 122 10.67 1.58 14.31
CA ARG A 122 11.01 0.16 14.30
C ARG A 122 11.68 -0.18 12.98
N GLU A 123 12.85 -0.80 13.07
CA GLU A 123 13.61 -1.17 11.87
C GLU A 123 12.90 -2.30 11.11
N GLU A 124 12.16 -3.13 11.83
CA GLU A 124 11.38 -4.24 11.29
C GLU A 124 10.30 -3.76 10.32
N VAL A 125 9.73 -2.57 10.54
CA VAL A 125 8.75 -1.95 9.62
C VAL A 125 9.39 -1.67 8.27
N TYR A 126 10.63 -1.19 8.25
CA TYR A 126 11.34 -0.91 7.00
C TYR A 126 11.74 -2.18 6.26
N GLN A 127 12.19 -3.21 6.97
CA GLN A 127 12.49 -4.53 6.39
C GLN A 127 11.25 -5.19 5.78
N PHE A 128 10.11 -5.06 6.48
CA PHE A 128 8.81 -5.50 5.96
C PHE A 128 8.46 -4.75 4.67
N LEU A 129 8.53 -3.41 4.70
CA LEU A 129 8.20 -2.57 3.56
C LEU A 129 9.11 -2.84 2.35
N ASP A 130 10.41 -3.08 2.54
CA ASP A 130 11.32 -3.42 1.44
C ASP A 130 10.90 -4.72 0.75
N THR A 131 10.63 -5.75 1.55
CA THR A 131 10.22 -7.06 1.02
C THR A 131 8.86 -6.97 0.32
N PHE A 132 7.92 -6.24 0.92
CA PHE A 132 6.57 -6.05 0.40
C PHE A 132 6.57 -5.23 -0.91
N ILE A 133 7.24 -4.08 -0.91
CA ILE A 133 7.33 -3.19 -2.07
C ILE A 133 8.07 -3.90 -3.20
N GLY A 134 9.13 -4.66 -2.92
CA GLY A 134 9.82 -5.46 -3.94
C GLY A 134 8.91 -6.47 -4.62
N GLU A 135 8.09 -7.20 -3.85
CA GLU A 135 7.10 -8.13 -4.42
C GLU A 135 6.04 -7.42 -5.28
N MET A 136 5.48 -6.31 -4.77
CA MET A 136 4.42 -5.58 -5.50
C MET A 136 4.98 -4.83 -6.72
N ALA A 137 6.19 -4.27 -6.66
CA ALA A 137 6.83 -3.63 -7.81
C ALA A 137 7.12 -4.64 -8.93
N ALA A 138 7.56 -5.86 -8.58
CA ALA A 138 7.73 -6.94 -9.56
C ALA A 138 6.40 -7.43 -10.17
N LEU A 139 5.27 -7.23 -9.47
CA LEU A 139 3.93 -7.54 -9.98
C LEU A 139 3.40 -6.42 -10.89
N PHE A 140 3.60 -5.16 -10.51
CA PHE A 140 3.15 -3.97 -11.22
C PHE A 140 4.32 -3.28 -11.94
N SER A 141 4.56 -3.64 -13.20
CA SER A 141 5.71 -3.17 -13.98
C SER A 141 5.63 -1.73 -14.51
N ASP A 142 4.74 -0.88 -13.97
CA ASP A 142 4.70 0.54 -14.36
C ASP A 142 5.83 1.30 -13.64
N ALA A 143 6.35 2.35 -14.27
CA ALA A 143 7.42 3.17 -13.69
C ALA A 143 7.00 3.93 -12.41
N TYR A 144 5.71 3.91 -12.06
CA TYR A 144 5.15 4.62 -10.91
C TYR A 144 4.47 3.65 -9.95
N PHE A 145 4.75 3.85 -8.67
CA PHE A 145 4.15 3.13 -7.56
C PHE A 145 3.69 4.17 -6.54
N HIS A 146 2.40 4.18 -6.20
CA HIS A 146 1.84 5.14 -5.26
C HIS A 146 1.86 4.56 -3.84
N VAL A 147 2.37 5.33 -2.89
CA VAL A 147 2.53 4.90 -1.48
C VAL A 147 1.52 5.58 -0.55
N GLY A 148 0.55 6.30 -1.13
CA GLY A 148 -0.44 7.09 -0.41
C GLY A 148 0.20 8.20 0.42
N GLY A 149 -0.12 8.24 1.71
CA GLY A 149 0.47 9.12 2.68
C GLY A 149 -0.42 10.22 3.22
N ASP A 150 -1.70 10.11 2.97
CA ASP A 150 -2.73 11.02 3.42
C ASP A 150 -3.22 10.71 4.85
N GLU A 151 -3.94 11.69 5.38
CA GLU A 151 -4.70 11.70 6.64
C GLU A 151 -4.02 11.12 7.90
N VAL A 152 -2.69 11.12 7.97
CA VAL A 152 -1.99 10.71 9.19
C VAL A 152 -2.13 11.77 10.29
N ASN A 153 -3.08 11.55 11.21
CA ASN A 153 -3.41 12.50 12.28
C ASN A 153 -2.33 12.61 13.38
N GLY A 154 -1.38 11.67 13.42
CA GLY A 154 -0.20 11.70 14.29
C GLY A 154 -0.47 11.47 15.77
N LYS A 155 -1.70 11.14 16.20
CA LYS A 155 -2.04 10.91 17.61
C LYS A 155 -1.22 9.77 18.22
N GLN A 156 -1.10 8.64 17.51
CA GLN A 156 -0.28 7.50 17.96
C GLN A 156 1.23 7.74 17.89
N TRP A 157 1.67 8.86 17.31
CA TRP A 157 3.06 9.29 17.35
C TRP A 157 3.29 10.41 18.39
N GLY A 158 2.24 10.88 19.06
CA GLY A 158 2.27 11.99 20.02
C GLY A 158 3.12 11.73 21.25
N ARG A 159 3.32 12.74 22.11
CA ARG A 159 4.08 12.60 23.38
C ARG A 159 3.44 11.62 24.37
N GLU A 160 2.16 11.38 24.21
CA GLU A 160 1.34 10.53 25.07
C GLU A 160 1.19 9.11 24.52
N SER A 161 1.73 8.81 23.33
CA SER A 161 1.74 7.45 22.83
C SER A 161 2.77 6.61 23.57
N ALA A 162 2.52 5.30 23.68
CA ALA A 162 3.30 4.35 24.49
C ALA A 162 4.78 4.20 24.07
N HIS A 163 5.27 4.97 23.09
CA HIS A 163 6.56 4.80 22.44
C HIS A 163 7.43 6.09 22.49
N PRO A 164 8.19 6.31 23.59
CA PRO A 164 9.08 7.47 23.72
C PRO A 164 10.19 7.56 22.65
N GLY A 165 10.48 6.46 21.93
CA GLY A 165 11.47 6.42 20.84
C GLY A 165 11.12 7.26 19.61
N ILE A 166 9.82 7.53 19.37
CA ILE A 166 9.33 8.30 18.21
C ILE A 166 9.79 9.76 18.24
N HIS A 167 9.98 10.32 19.44
CA HIS A 167 10.50 11.67 19.62
C HIS A 167 12.02 11.76 19.44
N ALA A 168 12.75 10.69 19.76
CA ALA A 168 14.20 10.65 19.67
C ALA A 168 14.70 10.52 18.21
N ARG A 169 14.10 9.62 17.41
CA ARG A 169 14.51 9.40 16.01
C ARG A 169 14.21 10.60 15.11
N ALA A 170 13.06 11.26 15.31
CA ALA A 170 12.68 12.48 14.58
C ALA A 170 13.64 13.66 14.82
N ARG A 171 14.16 13.80 16.05
CA ARG A 171 15.18 14.81 16.40
C ARG A 171 16.54 14.50 15.78
N ASN A 172 16.95 13.24 15.76
CA ASN A 172 18.26 12.83 15.22
C ASN A 172 18.33 12.90 13.69
N GLN A 173 17.21 12.73 12.97
CA GLN A 173 17.20 12.75 11.50
C GLN A 173 16.78 14.09 10.90
N GLY A 174 16.35 15.07 11.70
CA GLY A 174 15.92 16.39 11.23
C GLY A 174 14.69 16.39 10.31
N LYS A 175 13.94 15.29 10.23
CA LYS A 175 12.79 15.10 9.32
C LYS A 175 11.48 14.90 10.09
N ARG A 176 10.37 15.34 9.50
CA ARG A 176 9.01 15.09 10.03
C ARG A 176 8.72 13.58 9.98
N ARG A 177 8.01 13.05 10.97
CA ARG A 177 7.81 11.59 11.19
C ARG A 177 7.29 10.81 9.96
N PRO A 178 6.26 11.25 9.21
CA PRO A 178 5.86 10.58 7.98
C PRO A 178 6.95 10.53 6.90
N ALA A 179 7.80 11.57 6.83
CA ALA A 179 8.77 11.75 5.75
C ALA A 179 9.86 10.66 5.72
N VAL A 180 10.10 9.97 6.84
CA VAL A 180 11.08 8.87 6.90
C VAL A 180 10.56 7.64 6.18
N ILE A 181 9.29 7.28 6.38
CA ILE A 181 8.64 6.16 5.68
C ILE A 181 8.57 6.43 4.18
N PHE A 182 8.17 7.64 3.77
CA PHE A 182 8.14 8.00 2.35
C PHE A 182 9.52 7.98 1.69
N GLN A 183 10.56 8.43 2.38
CA GLN A 183 11.91 8.37 1.83
C GLN A 183 12.37 6.93 1.63
N HIS A 184 12.04 6.04 2.56
CA HIS A 184 12.38 4.63 2.48
C HIS A 184 11.63 3.94 1.34
N ALA A 185 10.31 4.13 1.26
CA ALA A 185 9.50 3.57 0.18
C ALA A 185 9.96 4.07 -1.20
N ARG A 186 10.32 5.36 -1.33
CA ARG A 186 10.93 5.90 -2.57
C ARG A 186 12.24 5.23 -2.94
N ARG A 187 13.04 4.83 -1.95
CA ARG A 187 14.30 4.13 -2.18
C ARG A 187 14.05 2.70 -2.66
N ALA A 188 13.15 1.97 -2.00
CA ALA A 188 12.79 0.60 -2.40
C ALA A 188 12.26 0.55 -3.84
N VAL A 189 11.32 1.44 -4.21
CA VAL A 189 10.81 1.54 -5.58
C VAL A 189 11.91 1.91 -6.58
N GLY A 190 12.80 2.85 -6.22
CA GLY A 190 13.88 3.32 -7.08
C GLY A 190 15.05 2.35 -7.27
N GLU A 191 15.27 1.43 -6.32
CA GLU A 191 16.29 0.37 -6.41
C GLU A 191 15.79 -0.80 -7.27
N GLU A 192 14.51 -1.16 -7.18
CA GLU A 192 13.90 -2.24 -7.98
C GLU A 192 13.71 -1.82 -9.45
N THR A 193 13.16 -0.63 -9.70
CA THR A 193 12.95 -0.13 -11.07
C THR A 193 14.24 0.04 -11.88
N ARG A 194 15.38 0.27 -11.22
CA ARG A 194 16.70 0.31 -11.87
C ARG A 194 17.25 -1.06 -12.23
N GLN A 195 16.93 -2.11 -11.46
CA GLN A 195 17.39 -3.47 -11.76
C GLN A 195 16.74 -4.04 -13.03
N ASP A 196 15.53 -3.60 -13.38
CA ASP A 196 14.85 -4.01 -14.61
C ASP A 196 15.36 -3.27 -15.85
N ASP A 197 15.73 -1.98 -15.73
CA ASP A 197 16.36 -1.22 -16.84
C ASP A 197 17.73 -1.81 -17.23
N ASP A 198 18.52 -2.28 -16.25
CA ASP A 198 19.84 -2.90 -16.51
C ASP A 198 19.75 -4.31 -17.13
N ARG A 199 18.59 -4.98 -17.08
CA ARG A 199 18.37 -6.31 -17.69
C ARG A 199 17.90 -6.25 -19.15
N LEU A 200 17.59 -5.06 -19.65
CA LEU A 200 17.17 -4.82 -21.04
C LEU A 200 18.28 -4.23 -21.92
N GLY A 201 19.52 -4.17 -21.40
CA GLY A 201 20.73 -3.71 -22.11
C GLY A 201 21.57 -4.82 -22.73
#